data_AF-A0A1L5KP50-F1
#
_entry.id   AF-A0A1L5KP50-F1
#
_cell.length_a   1.000
_cell.length_b   1.000
_cell.length_c   1.000
_cell.angle_alpha   90.00
_cell.angle_beta   90.00
_cell.angle_gamma   90.00
#
_symmetry.space_group_name_H-M   'P 1'
#
loop_
_entity.id
_entity.type
_entity.pdbx_description
1 polymer ?
#
loop_
_entity_poly.entity_id
_entity_poly.type
_entity_poly.pdbx_seq_one_letter_code
_entity_poly.pdbx_strand_id
1 'polypeptide(L)'
;MPGVSDKRINKYYIPMKSVRCLALFLSAALAGGTLWAQEKVSFVNPIIGTNGMGHTFPGACVPFGLVQLSPDTDTIPHNVDGKYQPRSYEYCAGYQHKDSSIVGFSHTHFSGTGHSDLGDILIMPATGCLKLNPGTATDPDGGYRSRFSHDTEISRPGYYEVMLSDYGVKAQLTTTKRVGVHKYTFSGDGGNQRIILDMIHGIYNYDGKVLWTNIRVENDTLVTGYRITNGWARTNYTYFAMSFSKPVIHYGCEEKAKVNYRGGYGKFNMKENFPDIGGRKIVAYFDFDPATSKELEVKVALSGVSTDGALKNLRAEASGYSFDQLAAKASDSWNKELSCIEAKGSNDQLAMLYTSLYHTMINPCVYTDVDGQYRGLDGNIHKADDFTNYTVFSVWDTYRALHPLFNIINRQVNTDIARSMLKHCEQSVHKALPVWSHMANENWCMIGYHSVSVLADAVAKGLPLDKEEVLQAMVSSSLLYYIIA
;
A
#
# COMPACT_ATOMS: atom_id res chain seq x y z
N MET A 1 32.69 -16.71 76.00
CA MET A 1 32.81 -16.81 74.53
C MET A 1 31.58 -17.50 73.96
N PRO A 2 30.44 -16.90 74.30
CA PRO A 2 29.38 -16.48 73.39
C PRO A 2 28.94 -15.04 73.79
N GLY A 3 27.80 -14.57 73.28
CA GLY A 3 26.95 -13.60 74.00
C GLY A 3 26.96 -12.18 73.42
N VAL A 4 25.82 -11.60 73.00
CA VAL A 4 24.58 -11.24 73.74
C VAL A 4 24.67 -9.83 74.35
N SER A 5 23.75 -8.98 73.86
CA SER A 5 22.95 -7.94 74.53
C SER A 5 23.66 -6.84 75.34
N ASP A 6 23.51 -5.56 74.99
CA ASP A 6 22.33 -4.69 75.20
C ASP A 6 22.45 -3.86 76.49
N LYS A 7 21.80 -2.69 76.45
CA LYS A 7 21.39 -1.78 77.53
C LYS A 7 22.36 -0.62 77.82
N ARG A 8 21.92 0.63 77.98
CA ARG A 8 20.58 1.25 77.98
C ARG A 8 20.74 2.78 78.19
N ILE A 9 19.72 3.56 77.78
CA ILE A 9 19.16 4.76 78.48
C ILE A 9 20.00 6.07 78.35
N ASN A 10 19.47 7.27 78.04
CA ASN A 10 18.22 7.88 78.52
C ASN A 10 17.62 8.97 77.59
N LYS A 11 16.33 9.24 77.84
CA LYS A 11 15.40 10.23 77.24
C LYS A 11 15.83 11.70 77.46
N TYR A 12 15.28 12.64 76.66
CA TYR A 12 14.40 13.78 77.08
C TYR A 12 13.96 14.60 75.83
N TYR A 13 13.04 15.54 76.02
CA TYR A 13 11.81 15.75 75.24
C TYR A 13 11.52 17.28 75.08
N ILE A 14 10.94 17.72 73.94
CA ILE A 14 10.10 18.95 73.66
C ILE A 14 10.81 20.37 73.62
N PRO A 15 10.21 21.47 73.07
CA PRO A 15 10.14 21.93 71.66
C PRO A 15 10.57 23.42 71.38
N MET A 16 10.51 23.79 70.09
CA MET A 16 10.16 25.11 69.47
C MET A 16 10.82 26.41 69.96
N LYS A 17 11.52 27.11 69.04
CA LYS A 17 11.15 28.44 68.51
C LYS A 17 12.12 28.92 67.40
N SER A 18 11.58 29.00 66.18
CA SER A 18 11.73 30.07 65.17
C SER A 18 12.92 31.04 65.25
N VAL A 19 13.81 31.03 64.24
CA VAL A 19 14.34 32.25 63.59
C VAL A 19 14.67 31.94 62.12
N ARG A 20 14.15 32.77 61.21
CA ARG A 20 14.41 32.84 59.77
C ARG A 20 15.87 33.26 59.49
N CYS A 21 16.51 32.68 58.48
CA CYS A 21 17.06 33.43 57.33
C CYS A 21 17.97 32.56 56.44
N LEU A 22 17.62 32.53 55.15
CA LEU A 22 18.48 32.51 53.96
C LEU A 22 19.64 31.49 53.92
N ALA A 23 19.41 30.37 53.23
CA ALA A 23 20.39 29.76 52.33
C ALA A 23 19.63 29.09 51.16
N LEU A 24 19.17 29.93 50.23
CA LEU A 24 18.73 29.54 48.90
C LEU A 24 19.98 29.33 48.05
N PHE A 25 20.37 28.10 47.73
CA PHE A 25 21.04 27.74 46.47
C PHE A 25 21.11 26.21 46.32
N LEU A 26 20.85 25.76 45.09
CA LEU A 26 20.90 24.38 44.57
C LEU A 26 19.73 23.44 44.93
N SER A 27 18.60 23.72 44.31
CA SER A 27 17.75 22.67 43.76
C SER A 27 17.39 23.09 42.34
N ALA A 28 18.39 23.09 41.46
CA ALA A 28 18.15 23.20 40.03
C ALA A 28 17.40 21.94 39.62
N ALA A 29 16.09 22.11 39.44
CA ALA A 29 15.22 21.13 38.87
C ALA A 29 15.80 20.66 37.53
N LEU A 30 16.22 19.39 37.49
CA LEU A 30 16.18 18.57 36.29
C LEU A 30 14.70 18.34 35.92
N ALA A 31 13.99 19.42 35.61
CA ALA A 31 12.85 19.36 34.72
C ALA A 31 13.47 19.40 33.32
N GLY A 32 14.00 18.25 32.89
CA GLY A 32 14.20 18.01 31.47
C GLY A 32 12.82 18.10 30.83
N GLY A 33 12.45 19.30 30.39
CA GLY A 33 11.39 19.45 29.43
C GLY A 33 11.82 18.62 28.23
N THR A 34 11.25 17.44 28.09
CA THR A 34 11.18 16.79 26.78
C THR A 34 10.42 17.79 25.91
N LEU A 35 11.15 18.66 25.22
CA LEU A 35 10.70 19.24 23.97
C LEU A 35 10.25 18.04 23.15
N TRP A 36 8.95 17.79 23.11
CA TRP A 36 8.38 16.90 22.11
C TRP A 36 8.68 17.56 20.79
N ALA A 37 9.78 17.14 20.16
CA ALA A 37 10.06 17.50 18.79
C ALA A 37 8.81 17.14 17.99
N GLN A 38 8.15 18.13 17.40
CA GLN A 38 6.94 17.90 16.64
C GLN A 38 7.25 16.88 15.54
N GLU A 39 6.55 15.76 15.56
CA GLU A 39 6.78 14.68 14.61
C GLU A 39 6.52 15.18 13.19
N LYS A 40 7.44 14.91 12.26
CA LYS A 40 7.40 15.46 10.90
C LYS A 40 6.16 14.98 10.13
N VAL A 41 5.67 13.79 10.46
CA VAL A 41 4.42 13.23 9.94
C VAL A 41 3.21 14.12 10.19
N SER A 42 3.21 14.96 11.24
CA SER A 42 2.10 15.88 11.54
C SER A 42 1.95 17.03 10.53
N PHE A 43 2.98 17.29 9.71
CA PHE A 43 2.92 18.29 8.65
C PHE A 43 2.40 17.72 7.33
N VAL A 44 2.39 16.40 7.15
CA VAL A 44 2.02 15.79 5.88
C VAL A 44 0.50 15.76 5.72
N ASN A 45 0.02 16.18 4.55
CA ASN A 45 -1.38 16.09 4.15
C ASN A 45 -1.51 15.31 2.82
N PRO A 46 -1.79 13.99 2.86
CA PRO A 46 -1.91 13.20 1.63
C PRO A 46 -3.09 13.57 0.73
N ILE A 47 -4.02 14.42 1.18
CA ILE A 47 -5.09 14.96 0.34
C ILE A 47 -4.53 15.90 -0.75
N ILE A 48 -3.38 16.54 -0.52
CA ILE A 48 -2.78 17.45 -1.52
C ILE A 48 -2.45 16.66 -2.79
N GLY A 49 -3.05 17.06 -3.92
CA GLY A 49 -2.89 16.39 -5.23
C GLY A 49 -4.02 15.42 -5.60
N THR A 50 -4.97 15.16 -4.69
CA THR A 50 -6.10 14.24 -4.92
C THR A 50 -7.30 14.88 -5.63
N ASN A 51 -7.26 16.21 -5.86
CA ASN A 51 -8.26 16.92 -6.64
C ASN A 51 -7.63 17.44 -7.94
N GLY A 52 -8.36 17.34 -9.05
CA GLY A 52 -7.85 17.70 -10.36
C GLY A 52 -6.78 16.71 -10.85
N MET A 53 -5.75 17.22 -11.53
CA MET A 53 -4.80 16.38 -12.30
C MET A 53 -3.47 16.12 -11.56
N GLY A 54 -3.46 16.21 -10.22
CA GLY A 54 -2.32 15.78 -9.42
C GLY A 54 -2.20 14.25 -9.38
N HIS A 55 -3.34 13.54 -9.43
CA HIS A 55 -3.44 12.08 -9.42
C HIS A 55 -2.66 11.42 -8.28
N THR A 56 -2.74 11.96 -7.07
CA THR A 56 -2.29 11.26 -5.86
C THR A 56 -3.47 10.53 -5.21
N PHE A 57 -3.19 9.69 -4.21
CA PHE A 57 -4.20 8.95 -3.47
C PHE A 57 -4.06 9.21 -1.95
N PRO A 58 -5.18 9.23 -1.19
CA PRO A 58 -5.17 9.54 0.24
C PRO A 58 -4.92 8.32 1.14
N GLY A 59 -4.91 7.12 0.56
CA GLY A 59 -4.77 5.86 1.27
C GLY A 59 -3.47 5.68 2.05
N ALA A 60 -3.45 4.63 2.87
CA ALA A 60 -2.28 4.26 3.64
C ALA A 60 -1.22 3.57 2.76
N CYS A 61 0.02 4.00 2.89
CA CYS A 61 1.20 3.29 2.43
C CYS A 61 2.36 3.54 3.41
N VAL A 62 3.41 2.73 3.35
CA VAL A 62 4.70 2.99 4.03
C VAL A 62 5.74 3.40 2.99
N PRO A 63 6.86 4.03 3.39
CA PRO A 63 7.90 4.42 2.45
C PRO A 63 8.34 3.25 1.56
N PHE A 64 8.23 3.47 0.25
CA PHE A 64 8.57 2.52 -0.81
C PHE A 64 7.86 1.16 -0.71
N GLY A 65 6.68 1.10 -0.08
CA GLY A 65 5.90 -0.12 0.09
C GLY A 65 5.19 -0.57 -1.19
N LEU A 66 5.11 -1.88 -1.43
CA LEU A 66 4.35 -2.51 -2.52
C LEU A 66 2.85 -2.26 -2.39
N VAL A 67 2.33 -2.26 -1.17
CA VAL A 67 0.91 -2.03 -0.91
C VAL A 67 0.65 -0.54 -0.76
N GLN A 68 -0.25 -0.02 -1.60
CA GLN A 68 -0.85 1.30 -1.48
C GLN A 68 -2.35 1.09 -1.24
N LEU A 69 -2.75 0.98 0.03
CA LEU A 69 -4.12 0.63 0.40
C LEU A 69 -4.97 1.91 0.45
N SER A 70 -5.78 2.14 -0.58
CA SER A 70 -6.50 3.40 -0.78
C SER A 70 -7.96 3.18 -1.21
N PRO A 71 -8.87 4.11 -0.89
CA PRO A 71 -10.20 4.16 -1.50
C PRO A 71 -10.12 4.44 -3.02
N ASP A 72 -11.02 3.79 -3.75
CA ASP A 72 -11.35 4.10 -5.15
C ASP A 72 -12.73 4.78 -5.20
N THR A 73 -12.85 5.94 -5.85
CA THR A 73 -14.11 6.72 -5.89
C THR A 73 -14.91 6.55 -7.18
N ASP A 74 -14.35 5.99 -8.25
CA ASP A 74 -15.11 5.69 -9.47
C ASP A 74 -14.67 4.39 -10.16
N THR A 75 -15.53 3.87 -11.03
CA THR A 75 -15.33 2.68 -11.86
C THR A 75 -15.45 3.01 -13.34
N ILE A 76 -15.20 4.26 -13.74
CA ILE A 76 -15.25 4.68 -15.15
C ILE A 76 -14.30 3.79 -15.95
N PRO A 77 -14.81 3.02 -16.92
CA PRO A 77 -13.94 2.15 -17.70
C PRO A 77 -13.06 3.00 -18.61
N HIS A 78 -11.84 2.54 -18.87
CA HIS A 78 -10.94 3.13 -19.86
C HIS A 78 -11.63 3.23 -21.24
N ASN A 79 -12.35 2.18 -21.65
CA ASN A 79 -13.08 2.18 -22.91
C ASN A 79 -14.39 1.40 -22.85
N VAL A 80 -15.35 1.83 -23.68
CA VAL A 80 -16.63 1.16 -23.92
C VAL A 80 -16.75 0.94 -25.42
N ASP A 81 -16.98 -0.30 -25.85
CA ASP A 81 -17.06 -0.70 -27.26
C ASP A 81 -15.86 -0.19 -28.11
N GLY A 82 -14.65 -0.30 -27.53
CA GLY A 82 -13.40 0.15 -28.14
C GLY A 82 -13.17 1.68 -28.16
N LYS A 83 -14.08 2.48 -27.61
CA LYS A 83 -13.94 3.95 -27.53
C LYS A 83 -13.47 4.38 -26.15
N TYR A 84 -12.34 5.09 -26.13
CA TYR A 84 -11.79 5.69 -24.91
C TYR A 84 -12.80 6.61 -24.22
N GLN A 85 -12.85 6.55 -22.88
CA GLN A 85 -13.68 7.40 -22.04
C GLN A 85 -12.79 8.48 -21.41
N PRO A 86 -12.84 9.75 -21.87
CA PRO A 86 -11.92 10.79 -21.42
C PRO A 86 -11.93 11.02 -19.91
N ARG A 87 -13.08 10.86 -19.26
CA ARG A 87 -13.21 11.00 -17.80
C ARG A 87 -12.41 9.97 -17.00
N SER A 88 -12.07 8.81 -17.58
CA SER A 88 -11.23 7.83 -16.89
C SER A 88 -9.88 8.43 -16.49
N TYR A 89 -9.34 9.39 -17.26
CA TYR A 89 -8.12 10.12 -16.96
C TYR A 89 -8.10 10.80 -15.59
N GLU A 90 -9.26 11.32 -15.15
CA GLU A 90 -9.37 11.95 -13.82
C GLU A 90 -9.02 10.95 -12.71
N TYR A 91 -9.20 9.65 -12.94
CA TYR A 91 -9.08 8.62 -11.92
C TYR A 91 -7.77 7.85 -12.01
N CYS A 92 -6.67 8.43 -12.51
CA CYS A 92 -5.42 7.68 -12.68
C CYS A 92 -4.86 7.06 -11.39
N ALA A 93 -5.21 7.61 -10.23
CA ALA A 93 -4.87 7.07 -8.91
C ALA A 93 -6.08 6.53 -8.14
N GLY A 94 -7.21 6.27 -8.82
CA GLY A 94 -8.41 5.67 -8.24
C GLY A 94 -9.32 6.62 -7.47
N TYR A 95 -8.79 7.74 -6.98
CA TYR A 95 -9.51 8.67 -6.08
C TYR A 95 -9.60 10.09 -6.66
N GLN A 96 -10.74 10.75 -6.45
CA GLN A 96 -10.94 12.19 -6.66
C GLN A 96 -11.64 12.81 -5.45
N HIS A 97 -11.01 13.81 -4.82
CA HIS A 97 -11.54 14.48 -3.61
C HIS A 97 -12.87 15.22 -3.84
N LYS A 98 -13.31 15.43 -5.08
CA LYS A 98 -14.63 16.04 -5.33
C LYS A 98 -15.78 15.03 -5.20
N ASP A 99 -15.47 13.74 -5.16
CA ASP A 99 -16.47 12.68 -5.17
C ASP A 99 -17.00 12.41 -3.76
N SER A 100 -18.27 12.01 -3.68
CA SER A 100 -18.98 11.76 -2.42
C SER A 100 -19.36 10.30 -2.21
N SER A 101 -18.78 9.38 -2.99
CA SER A 101 -18.99 7.94 -2.85
C SER A 101 -17.72 7.14 -3.12
N ILE A 102 -17.56 6.04 -2.40
CA ILE A 102 -16.43 5.09 -2.49
C ILE A 102 -16.95 3.76 -3.04
N VAL A 103 -16.24 3.24 -4.04
CA VAL A 103 -16.43 1.90 -4.61
C VAL A 103 -16.00 0.84 -3.59
N GLY A 104 -14.79 1.01 -3.07
CA GLY A 104 -14.15 0.13 -2.10
C GLY A 104 -12.69 0.51 -1.94
N PHE A 105 -11.90 -0.38 -1.36
CA PHE A 105 -10.49 -0.16 -1.04
C PHE A 105 -9.62 -1.20 -1.74
N SER A 106 -8.77 -0.77 -2.68
CA SER A 106 -7.84 -1.64 -3.40
C SER A 106 -6.40 -1.44 -2.90
N HIS A 107 -5.50 -2.36 -3.27
CA HIS A 107 -4.20 -2.52 -2.60
C HIS A 107 -3.00 -2.02 -3.40
N THR A 108 -3.20 -1.58 -4.64
CA THR A 108 -2.12 -1.13 -5.55
C THR A 108 -2.54 0.11 -6.31
N HIS A 109 -1.71 1.15 -6.28
CA HIS A 109 -2.01 2.44 -6.88
C HIS A 109 -0.75 3.11 -7.42
N PHE A 110 -0.90 3.85 -8.52
CA PHE A 110 0.10 4.83 -8.93
C PHE A 110 -0.12 6.16 -8.19
N SER A 111 0.96 6.91 -8.01
CA SER A 111 0.92 8.27 -7.48
C SER A 111 1.54 9.22 -8.50
N GLY A 112 0.74 10.12 -9.04
CA GLY A 112 1.16 11.21 -9.93
C GLY A 112 1.28 10.85 -11.41
N THR A 113 0.70 9.73 -11.87
CA THR A 113 0.82 9.30 -13.27
C THR A 113 -0.25 9.93 -14.18
N GLY A 114 0.09 10.18 -15.44
CA GLY A 114 -0.84 10.57 -16.52
C GLY A 114 -1.43 9.39 -17.30
N HIS A 115 -1.33 8.20 -16.75
CA HIS A 115 -1.93 6.97 -17.25
C HIS A 115 -2.20 6.06 -16.05
N SER A 116 -2.99 5.00 -16.22
CA SER A 116 -3.31 4.14 -15.10
C SER A 116 -3.28 2.66 -15.40
N ASP A 117 -3.12 1.90 -14.33
CA ASP A 117 -3.22 0.47 -14.22
C ASP A 117 -3.48 0.15 -12.74
N LEU A 118 -3.31 -1.09 -12.30
CA LEU A 118 -3.42 -1.48 -10.88
C LEU A 118 -4.88 -1.37 -10.37
N GLY A 119 -5.09 -0.96 -9.11
CA GLY A 119 -6.36 -1.11 -8.41
C GLY A 119 -6.65 -2.58 -8.09
N ASP A 120 -5.63 -3.31 -7.64
CA ASP A 120 -5.73 -4.75 -7.40
C ASP A 120 -6.38 -5.11 -6.08
N ILE A 121 -7.17 -6.18 -6.10
CA ILE A 121 -7.81 -6.80 -4.92
C ILE A 121 -8.70 -5.79 -4.18
N LEU A 122 -9.85 -5.42 -4.76
CA LEU A 122 -10.75 -4.47 -4.11
C LEU A 122 -11.60 -5.14 -3.02
N ILE A 123 -11.58 -4.54 -1.84
CA ILE A 123 -12.39 -4.95 -0.68
C ILE A 123 -13.42 -3.86 -0.38
N MET A 124 -14.67 -4.27 -0.17
CA MET A 124 -15.72 -3.38 0.32
C MET A 124 -16.45 -4.02 1.51
N PRO A 125 -16.40 -3.42 2.71
CA PRO A 125 -17.24 -3.86 3.83
C PRO A 125 -18.69 -3.41 3.61
N ALA A 126 -19.64 -4.26 3.94
CA ALA A 126 -21.07 -3.97 3.76
C ALA A 126 -21.94 -4.63 4.84
N THR A 127 -23.15 -4.10 4.99
CA THR A 127 -24.23 -4.67 5.81
C THR A 127 -25.51 -4.78 4.96
N GLY A 128 -26.50 -5.53 5.44
CA GLY A 128 -27.78 -5.68 4.73
C GLY A 128 -27.73 -6.55 3.46
N CYS A 129 -28.46 -6.13 2.43
CA CYS A 129 -28.67 -6.91 1.21
C CYS A 129 -27.36 -7.15 0.44
N LEU A 130 -27.17 -8.37 -0.08
CA LEU A 130 -25.99 -8.72 -0.88
C LEU A 130 -26.08 -8.08 -2.26
N LYS A 131 -25.12 -7.19 -2.56
CA LYS A 131 -24.94 -6.59 -3.88
C LYS A 131 -23.52 -6.92 -4.36
N LEU A 132 -23.41 -7.52 -5.54
CA LEU A 132 -22.12 -7.95 -6.13
C LEU A 132 -21.74 -7.13 -7.37
N ASN A 133 -22.32 -5.94 -7.52
CA ASN A 133 -21.97 -4.97 -8.55
C ASN A 133 -21.68 -3.61 -7.88
N PRO A 134 -20.80 -2.76 -8.43
CA PRO A 134 -20.41 -1.51 -7.78
C PRO A 134 -21.48 -0.41 -7.82
N GLY A 135 -22.50 -0.52 -8.67
CA GLY A 135 -23.39 0.61 -8.96
C GLY A 135 -22.63 1.70 -9.73
N THR A 136 -23.14 2.92 -9.70
CA THR A 136 -22.49 4.08 -10.34
C THR A 136 -22.43 5.26 -9.38
N ALA A 137 -21.61 6.28 -9.67
CA ALA A 137 -21.59 7.50 -8.85
C ALA A 137 -22.97 8.21 -8.80
N THR A 138 -23.77 8.09 -9.86
CA THR A 138 -25.13 8.67 -9.94
C THR A 138 -26.23 7.77 -9.37
N ASP A 139 -25.95 6.47 -9.21
CA ASP A 139 -26.85 5.47 -8.63
C ASP A 139 -26.03 4.51 -7.75
N PRO A 140 -25.58 4.98 -6.56
CA PRO A 140 -24.83 4.15 -5.64
C PRO A 140 -25.70 3.05 -5.03
N ASP A 141 -27.02 3.28 -4.90
CA ASP A 141 -27.95 2.30 -4.34
C ASP A 141 -28.15 1.07 -5.26
N GLY A 142 -27.84 1.17 -6.55
CA GLY A 142 -27.81 0.04 -7.48
C GLY A 142 -26.74 -1.02 -7.17
N GLY A 143 -25.74 -0.70 -6.35
CA GLY A 143 -24.61 -1.58 -6.07
C GLY A 143 -24.04 -1.47 -4.66
N TYR A 144 -22.83 -2.03 -4.47
CA TYR A 144 -22.17 -2.11 -3.18
C TYR A 144 -21.45 -0.82 -2.75
N ARG A 145 -21.32 0.18 -3.63
CA ARG A 145 -20.74 1.49 -3.32
C ARG A 145 -21.42 2.13 -2.12
N SER A 146 -20.66 2.93 -1.36
CA SER A 146 -21.20 3.72 -0.25
C SER A 146 -20.91 5.20 -0.43
N ARG A 147 -21.87 6.04 -0.07
CA ARG A 147 -21.66 7.47 0.18
C ARG A 147 -20.72 7.67 1.38
N PHE A 148 -19.97 8.76 1.38
CA PHE A 148 -19.11 9.22 2.48
C PHE A 148 -19.05 10.76 2.55
N SER A 149 -18.44 11.31 3.60
CA SER A 149 -18.15 12.75 3.73
C SER A 149 -16.69 12.97 4.14
N HIS A 150 -16.05 14.01 3.59
CA HIS A 150 -14.72 14.45 4.00
C HIS A 150 -14.67 14.90 5.47
N ASP A 151 -15.81 15.28 6.08
CA ASP A 151 -15.89 15.60 7.51
C ASP A 151 -15.56 14.39 8.41
N THR A 152 -15.71 13.18 7.85
CA THR A 152 -15.41 11.91 8.52
C THR A 152 -14.19 11.21 7.93
N GLU A 153 -13.49 11.86 7.01
CA GLU A 153 -12.31 11.32 6.33
C GLU A 153 -11.04 11.86 6.99
N ILE A 154 -10.15 10.94 7.35
CA ILE A 154 -8.85 11.28 7.95
C ILE A 154 -7.78 10.59 7.12
N SER A 155 -6.82 11.37 6.63
CA SER A 155 -5.66 10.86 5.90
C SER A 155 -4.38 11.44 6.50
N ARG A 156 -3.42 10.57 6.80
CA ARG A 156 -2.08 10.91 7.31
C ARG A 156 -1.09 9.82 6.91
N PRO A 157 0.24 10.05 6.95
CA PRO A 157 1.22 9.05 6.53
C PRO A 157 1.02 7.69 7.22
N GLY A 158 0.80 6.65 6.42
CA GLY A 158 0.57 5.29 6.92
C GLY A 158 -0.84 4.99 7.45
N TYR A 159 -1.80 5.91 7.33
CA TYR A 159 -3.15 5.75 7.88
C TYR A 159 -4.23 6.46 7.08
N TYR A 160 -5.34 5.77 6.85
CA TYR A 160 -6.56 6.35 6.29
C TYR A 160 -7.78 5.90 7.09
N GLU A 161 -8.78 6.75 7.25
CA GLU A 161 -10.06 6.43 7.88
C GLU A 161 -11.21 7.14 7.18
N VAL A 162 -12.37 6.49 7.10
CA VAL A 162 -13.61 7.09 6.59
C VAL A 162 -14.84 6.40 7.17
N MET A 163 -15.95 7.13 7.28
CA MET A 163 -17.27 6.56 7.54
C MET A 163 -18.01 6.24 6.24
N LEU A 164 -18.41 4.98 6.05
CA LEU A 164 -19.26 4.52 4.96
C LEU A 164 -20.72 4.64 5.40
N SER A 165 -21.34 5.76 5.05
CA SER A 165 -22.65 6.18 5.56
C SER A 165 -23.79 5.23 5.20
N ASP A 166 -23.75 4.60 4.02
CA ASP A 166 -24.84 3.72 3.56
C ASP A 166 -24.87 2.40 4.34
N TYR A 167 -23.74 1.98 4.93
CA TYR A 167 -23.63 0.75 5.70
C TYR A 167 -23.47 0.95 7.20
N GLY A 168 -23.22 2.19 7.64
CA GLY A 168 -22.83 2.48 9.02
C GLY A 168 -21.54 1.76 9.40
N VAL A 169 -20.52 1.79 8.54
CA VAL A 169 -19.23 1.12 8.79
C VAL A 169 -18.10 2.13 8.79
N LYS A 170 -17.37 2.19 9.91
CA LYS A 170 -16.10 2.91 9.96
C LYS A 170 -15.01 2.02 9.37
N ALA A 171 -14.34 2.49 8.33
CA ALA A 171 -13.19 1.83 7.72
C ALA A 171 -11.92 2.54 8.13
N GLN A 172 -10.95 1.79 8.65
CA GLN A 172 -9.62 2.28 9.02
C GLN A 172 -8.58 1.40 8.31
N LEU A 173 -7.58 2.02 7.70
CA LEU A 173 -6.59 1.37 6.84
C LEU A 173 -5.18 1.72 7.31
N THR A 174 -4.29 0.74 7.32
CA THR A 174 -2.85 0.93 7.47
C THR A 174 -2.09 -0.11 6.64
N THR A 175 -0.77 -0.02 6.58
CA THR A 175 0.05 -0.91 5.75
C THR A 175 1.38 -1.26 6.40
N THR A 176 1.93 -2.36 5.95
CA THR A 176 3.37 -2.68 5.99
C THR A 176 3.92 -2.58 4.57
N LYS A 177 5.14 -3.06 4.30
CA LYS A 177 5.68 -2.99 2.94
C LYS A 177 4.85 -3.83 1.96
N ARG A 178 4.30 -4.96 2.40
CA ARG A 178 3.64 -5.94 1.51
C ARG A 178 2.25 -6.36 1.97
N VAL A 179 1.77 -5.83 3.10
CA VAL A 179 0.47 -6.19 3.69
C VAL A 179 -0.37 -4.94 3.90
N GLY A 180 -1.58 -4.93 3.34
CA GLY A 180 -2.65 -3.99 3.66
C GLY A 180 -3.45 -4.50 4.85
N VAL A 181 -3.79 -3.62 5.78
CA VAL A 181 -4.46 -3.96 7.03
C VAL A 181 -5.69 -3.07 7.17
N HIS A 182 -6.84 -3.70 7.25
CA HIS A 182 -8.13 -3.05 7.41
C HIS A 182 -8.63 -3.32 8.81
N LYS A 183 -9.25 -2.33 9.43
CA LYS A 183 -10.09 -2.47 10.63
C LYS A 183 -11.44 -1.86 10.31
N TYR A 184 -12.48 -2.68 10.36
CA TYR A 184 -13.85 -2.26 10.14
C TYR A 184 -14.62 -2.30 11.46
N THR A 185 -15.25 -1.20 11.82
CA THR A 185 -16.19 -1.13 12.95
C THR A 185 -17.61 -0.97 12.41
N PHE A 186 -18.42 -2.02 12.57
CA PHE A 186 -19.81 -2.04 12.13
C PHE A 186 -20.70 -1.40 13.21
N SER A 187 -21.23 -0.21 12.92
CA SER A 187 -22.17 0.50 13.78
C SER A 187 -23.59 0.33 13.24
N GLY A 188 -24.34 -0.64 13.78
CA GLY A 188 -25.77 -0.75 13.51
C GLY A 188 -26.37 -2.14 13.76
N ASP A 189 -27.70 -2.20 13.73
CA ASP A 189 -28.52 -3.41 13.89
C ASP A 189 -28.71 -4.16 12.55
N GLY A 190 -27.88 -3.88 11.54
CA GLY A 190 -28.01 -4.28 10.12
C GLY A 190 -27.80 -5.76 9.81
N GLY A 191 -27.89 -6.63 10.82
CA GLY A 191 -28.00 -8.09 10.71
C GLY A 191 -26.71 -8.83 10.37
N ASN A 192 -25.97 -8.43 9.33
CA ASN A 192 -24.81 -9.18 8.82
C ASN A 192 -23.56 -8.29 8.70
N GLN A 193 -22.39 -8.85 9.03
CA GLN A 193 -21.10 -8.26 8.68
C GLN A 193 -20.57 -8.96 7.43
N ARG A 194 -20.26 -8.20 6.39
CA ARG A 194 -19.84 -8.75 5.11
C ARG A 194 -18.59 -8.06 4.59
N ILE A 195 -17.73 -8.84 3.96
CA ILE A 195 -16.66 -8.38 3.08
C ILE A 195 -16.98 -8.81 1.66
N ILE A 196 -17.02 -7.87 0.72
CA ILE A 196 -17.07 -8.12 -0.71
C ILE A 196 -15.64 -8.04 -1.25
N LEU A 197 -15.23 -9.02 -2.03
CA LEU A 197 -13.97 -9.08 -2.75
C LEU A 197 -14.25 -9.00 -4.25
N ASP A 198 -14.04 -7.83 -4.84
CA ASP A 198 -14.22 -7.61 -6.27
C ASP A 198 -12.90 -7.84 -7.01
N MET A 199 -12.80 -8.98 -7.70
CA MET A 199 -11.62 -9.34 -8.48
C MET A 199 -11.69 -8.81 -9.92
N ILE A 200 -12.81 -8.19 -10.31
CA ILE A 200 -13.03 -7.52 -11.60
C ILE A 200 -12.47 -6.11 -11.58
N HIS A 201 -12.58 -5.43 -10.43
CA HIS A 201 -12.18 -4.03 -10.28
C HIS A 201 -10.74 -3.79 -10.72
N GLY A 202 -10.48 -2.60 -11.25
CA GLY A 202 -9.14 -2.12 -11.53
C GLY A 202 -9.24 -0.68 -11.97
N ILE A 203 -8.19 0.10 -11.77
CA ILE A 203 -8.16 1.45 -12.30
C ILE A 203 -7.91 1.35 -13.81
N TYR A 204 -8.57 2.19 -14.60
CA TYR A 204 -8.62 2.02 -16.07
C TYR A 204 -9.17 0.63 -16.45
N ASN A 205 -10.29 0.22 -15.85
CA ASN A 205 -10.90 -1.08 -16.16
C ASN A 205 -11.49 -1.11 -17.58
N TYR A 206 -11.59 -2.28 -18.18
CA TYR A 206 -12.31 -2.50 -19.42
C TYR A 206 -12.65 -3.99 -19.57
N ASP A 207 -13.59 -4.31 -20.46
CA ASP A 207 -13.93 -5.71 -20.70
C ASP A 207 -12.73 -6.49 -21.25
N GLY A 208 -12.39 -7.61 -20.59
CA GLY A 208 -11.20 -8.40 -20.91
C GLY A 208 -9.91 -7.95 -20.20
N LYS A 209 -9.95 -6.93 -19.32
CA LYS A 209 -8.77 -6.54 -18.51
C LYS A 209 -8.29 -7.68 -17.60
N VAL A 210 -9.21 -8.24 -16.82
CA VAL A 210 -8.95 -9.40 -15.97
C VAL A 210 -9.07 -10.67 -16.80
N LEU A 211 -7.94 -11.33 -17.05
CA LEU A 211 -7.84 -12.52 -17.89
C LEU A 211 -8.33 -13.78 -17.16
N TRP A 212 -7.96 -13.90 -15.88
CA TRP A 212 -8.33 -15.03 -15.03
C TRP A 212 -8.22 -14.68 -13.55
N THR A 213 -9.03 -15.32 -12.72
CA THR A 213 -9.03 -15.23 -11.27
C THR A 213 -9.07 -16.62 -10.64
N ASN A 214 -8.37 -16.79 -9.52
CA ASN A 214 -8.53 -17.91 -8.61
C ASN A 214 -8.64 -17.39 -7.17
N ILE A 215 -9.54 -18.00 -6.40
CA ILE A 215 -9.75 -17.76 -4.97
C ILE A 215 -9.89 -19.13 -4.30
N ARG A 216 -9.14 -19.33 -3.23
CA ARG A 216 -9.15 -20.54 -2.41
C ARG A 216 -9.47 -20.20 -0.97
N VAL A 217 -10.53 -20.78 -0.42
CA VAL A 217 -10.83 -20.72 1.01
C VAL A 217 -10.08 -21.86 1.69
N GLU A 218 -8.92 -21.55 2.28
CA GLU A 218 -8.03 -22.55 2.86
C GLU A 218 -8.54 -23.03 4.23
N ASN A 219 -9.18 -22.13 4.98
CA ASN A 219 -9.91 -22.42 6.22
C ASN A 219 -10.88 -21.26 6.54
N ASP A 220 -11.48 -21.28 7.73
CA ASP A 220 -12.46 -20.28 8.18
C ASP A 220 -11.92 -18.85 8.32
N THR A 221 -10.60 -18.66 8.37
CA THR A 221 -9.97 -17.35 8.59
C THR A 221 -8.94 -17.00 7.52
N LEU A 222 -8.71 -17.86 6.52
CA LEU A 222 -7.68 -17.68 5.52
C LEU A 222 -8.19 -17.97 4.10
N VAL A 223 -7.97 -16.99 3.23
CA VAL A 223 -8.25 -17.07 1.80
C VAL A 223 -6.96 -16.75 1.05
N THR A 224 -6.63 -17.53 0.03
CA THR A 224 -5.53 -17.21 -0.90
C THR A 224 -6.06 -17.09 -2.32
N GLY A 225 -5.28 -16.54 -3.22
CA GLY A 225 -5.67 -16.51 -4.62
C GLY A 225 -4.76 -15.66 -5.47
N TYR A 226 -5.19 -15.43 -6.70
CA TYR A 226 -4.51 -14.55 -7.62
C TYR A 226 -5.46 -14.02 -8.69
N ARG A 227 -5.02 -12.97 -9.37
CA ARG A 227 -5.57 -12.57 -10.67
C ARG A 227 -4.46 -12.31 -11.67
N ILE A 228 -4.80 -12.48 -12.93
CA ILE A 228 -3.96 -12.13 -14.06
C ILE A 228 -4.66 -11.01 -14.83
N THR A 229 -4.00 -9.89 -15.03
CA THR A 229 -4.52 -8.77 -15.81
C THR A 229 -3.65 -8.49 -17.04
N ASN A 230 -4.27 -7.95 -18.08
CA ASN A 230 -3.59 -7.18 -19.11
C ASN A 230 -3.89 -5.69 -18.89
N GLY A 231 -3.10 -4.82 -19.49
CA GLY A 231 -3.21 -3.38 -19.27
C GLY A 231 -1.95 -2.69 -19.76
N TRP A 232 -1.57 -1.62 -19.05
CA TRP A 232 -0.30 -0.97 -19.28
C TRP A 232 0.85 -1.95 -18.98
N ALA A 233 0.71 -2.77 -17.94
CA ALA A 233 1.43 -4.04 -17.81
C ALA A 233 0.74 -5.08 -18.70
N ARG A 234 1.46 -5.60 -19.69
CA ARG A 234 0.90 -6.56 -20.66
C ARG A 234 0.42 -7.85 -20.02
N THR A 235 1.11 -8.34 -19.00
CA THR A 235 0.70 -9.51 -18.23
C THR A 235 1.15 -9.34 -16.78
N ASN A 236 0.23 -8.92 -15.93
CA ASN A 236 0.49 -8.74 -14.51
C ASN A 236 -0.10 -9.90 -13.69
N TYR A 237 0.71 -10.50 -12.84
CA TYR A 237 0.28 -11.52 -11.88
C TYR A 237 0.27 -10.90 -10.48
N THR A 238 -0.91 -10.83 -9.87
CA THR A 238 -1.06 -10.38 -8.49
C THR A 238 -1.60 -11.53 -7.65
N TYR A 239 -0.74 -12.09 -6.80
CA TYR A 239 -1.11 -13.11 -5.82
C TYR A 239 -1.44 -12.45 -4.50
N PHE A 240 -2.36 -13.03 -3.73
CA PHE A 240 -2.72 -12.54 -2.41
C PHE A 240 -2.91 -13.65 -1.38
N ALA A 241 -2.72 -13.29 -0.11
CA ALA A 241 -3.17 -14.02 1.06
C ALA A 241 -3.95 -13.07 1.97
N MET A 242 -5.21 -13.38 2.21
CA MET A 242 -6.15 -12.59 3.00
C MET A 242 -6.53 -13.37 4.25
N SER A 243 -6.32 -12.76 5.43
CA SER A 243 -6.73 -13.32 6.71
C SER A 243 -7.76 -12.45 7.41
N PHE A 244 -8.66 -13.10 8.14
CA PHE A 244 -9.73 -12.48 8.90
C PHE A 244 -9.53 -12.70 10.40
N SER A 245 -9.85 -11.70 11.20
CA SER A 245 -9.89 -11.84 12.67
C SER A 245 -11.09 -12.62 13.20
N LYS A 246 -12.04 -12.97 12.34
CA LYS A 246 -13.23 -13.77 12.64
C LYS A 246 -13.36 -14.93 11.67
N PRO A 247 -13.95 -16.06 12.10
CA PRO A 247 -14.31 -17.14 11.19
C PRO A 247 -15.40 -16.67 10.23
N VAL A 248 -15.21 -16.98 8.94
CA VAL A 248 -16.22 -16.86 7.89
C VAL A 248 -17.31 -17.90 8.15
N ILE A 249 -18.56 -17.48 8.25
CA ILE A 249 -19.71 -18.37 8.48
C ILE A 249 -20.41 -18.77 7.18
N HIS A 250 -20.31 -17.93 6.15
CA HIS A 250 -20.88 -18.17 4.83
C HIS A 250 -20.10 -17.39 3.78
N TYR A 251 -19.90 -17.96 2.61
CA TYR A 251 -19.24 -17.29 1.50
C TYR A 251 -19.72 -17.81 0.15
N GLY A 252 -19.42 -17.06 -0.89
CA GLY A 252 -19.77 -17.43 -2.25
C GLY A 252 -19.24 -16.45 -3.28
N CYS A 253 -19.63 -16.65 -4.53
CA CYS A 253 -19.26 -15.75 -5.60
C CYS A 253 -20.33 -15.62 -6.69
N GLU A 254 -20.22 -14.55 -7.47
CA GLU A 254 -20.86 -14.40 -8.78
C GLU A 254 -19.79 -14.41 -9.87
N GLU A 255 -19.95 -15.32 -10.84
CA GLU A 255 -19.17 -15.37 -12.08
C GLU A 255 -19.93 -14.63 -13.18
N LYS A 256 -19.49 -13.42 -13.53
CA LYS A 256 -20.20 -12.55 -14.49
C LYS A 256 -19.82 -12.79 -15.95
N ALA A 257 -18.86 -13.66 -16.22
CA ALA A 257 -18.49 -14.06 -17.57
C ALA A 257 -18.30 -15.58 -17.65
N LYS A 258 -19.07 -16.24 -18.52
CA LYS A 258 -18.98 -17.68 -18.72
C LYS A 258 -17.71 -18.06 -19.46
N VAL A 259 -17.13 -19.20 -19.08
CA VAL A 259 -16.13 -19.92 -19.88
C VAL A 259 -16.81 -20.98 -20.75
N ASN A 260 -16.36 -21.15 -22.00
CA ASN A 260 -16.95 -22.10 -22.94
C ASN A 260 -16.80 -23.57 -22.47
N TYR A 261 -15.69 -23.87 -21.80
CA TYR A 261 -15.41 -25.18 -21.23
C TYR A 261 -15.19 -25.05 -19.73
N ARG A 262 -16.12 -25.60 -18.94
CA ARG A 262 -16.02 -25.67 -17.46
C ARG A 262 -15.40 -26.97 -16.97
N GLY A 263 -15.17 -27.95 -17.86
CA GLY A 263 -14.78 -29.30 -17.47
C GLY A 263 -15.67 -29.87 -16.36
N GLY A 264 -15.07 -30.62 -15.44
CA GLY A 264 -15.77 -31.21 -14.30
C GLY A 264 -16.28 -30.20 -13.26
N TYR A 265 -15.93 -28.91 -13.35
CA TYR A 265 -16.37 -27.89 -12.40
C TYR A 265 -17.85 -27.50 -12.57
N GLY A 266 -18.48 -27.84 -13.69
CA GLY A 266 -19.91 -27.58 -13.92
C GLY A 266 -20.86 -28.27 -12.93
N LYS A 267 -20.39 -29.27 -12.18
CA LYS A 267 -21.18 -30.00 -11.18
C LYS A 267 -21.18 -29.36 -9.79
N PHE A 268 -20.30 -28.39 -9.53
CA PHE A 268 -20.17 -27.75 -8.23
C PHE A 268 -20.91 -26.41 -8.19
N ASN A 269 -21.57 -26.12 -7.07
CA ASN A 269 -22.17 -24.82 -6.83
C ASN A 269 -21.13 -23.85 -6.25
N MET A 270 -20.46 -23.08 -7.10
CA MET A 270 -19.48 -22.07 -6.64
C MET A 270 -20.13 -20.85 -5.96
N LYS A 271 -21.47 -20.76 -5.94
CA LYS A 271 -22.19 -19.61 -5.36
C LYS A 271 -22.30 -19.68 -3.84
N GLU A 272 -22.09 -20.85 -3.25
CA GLU A 272 -22.29 -21.09 -1.82
C GLU A 272 -21.27 -22.10 -1.29
N ASN A 273 -20.41 -21.66 -0.37
CA ASN A 273 -19.48 -22.46 0.43
C ASN A 273 -18.61 -23.47 -0.34
N PHE A 274 -18.21 -23.14 -1.57
CA PHE A 274 -17.28 -23.96 -2.35
C PHE A 274 -15.86 -23.37 -2.30
N PRO A 275 -14.88 -24.08 -1.74
CA PRO A 275 -13.59 -23.47 -1.39
C PRO A 275 -12.65 -23.24 -2.58
N ASP A 276 -12.91 -23.80 -3.77
CA ASP A 276 -12.05 -23.67 -4.94
C ASP A 276 -12.76 -22.90 -6.06
N ILE A 277 -12.56 -21.58 -6.11
CA ILE A 277 -13.25 -20.69 -7.04
C ILE A 277 -12.27 -20.27 -8.14
N GLY A 278 -12.66 -20.44 -9.40
CA GLY A 278 -11.87 -19.99 -10.54
C GLY A 278 -12.74 -19.58 -11.71
N GLY A 279 -12.33 -18.55 -12.45
CA GLY A 279 -13.05 -18.11 -13.64
C GLY A 279 -12.75 -16.69 -14.06
N ARG A 280 -13.68 -16.11 -14.82
CA ARG A 280 -13.62 -14.75 -15.33
C ARG A 280 -14.68 -13.88 -14.66
N LYS A 281 -14.31 -12.62 -14.39
CA LYS A 281 -15.19 -11.63 -13.77
C LYS A 281 -15.84 -12.13 -12.48
N ILE A 282 -15.02 -12.52 -11.51
CA ILE A 282 -15.47 -13.05 -10.22
C ILE A 282 -15.62 -11.91 -9.21
N VAL A 283 -16.77 -11.86 -8.53
CA VAL A 283 -16.95 -11.08 -7.29
C VAL A 283 -17.33 -12.05 -6.19
N ALA A 284 -16.55 -12.11 -5.13
CA ALA A 284 -16.79 -12.99 -3.98
C ALA A 284 -17.32 -12.19 -2.78
N TYR A 285 -17.93 -12.89 -1.83
CA TYR A 285 -18.31 -12.31 -0.55
C TYR A 285 -18.04 -13.30 0.59
N PHE A 286 -17.81 -12.74 1.79
CA PHE A 286 -17.57 -13.47 3.03
C PHE A 286 -18.40 -12.82 4.13
N ASP A 287 -19.26 -13.62 4.76
CA ASP A 287 -20.12 -13.22 5.86
C ASP A 287 -19.53 -13.66 7.20
N PHE A 288 -19.71 -12.82 8.21
CA PHE A 288 -19.23 -13.01 9.57
C PHE A 288 -20.36 -12.82 10.58
N ASP A 289 -20.28 -13.55 11.69
CA ASP A 289 -21.26 -13.44 12.77
C ASP A 289 -21.08 -12.11 13.54
N PRO A 290 -22.08 -11.19 13.51
CA PRO A 290 -22.03 -9.94 14.27
C PRO A 290 -22.00 -10.15 15.78
N ALA A 291 -22.46 -11.29 16.30
CA ALA A 291 -22.48 -11.58 17.73
C ALA A 291 -21.07 -11.77 18.31
N THR A 292 -20.08 -12.12 17.47
CA THR A 292 -18.70 -12.36 17.92
C THR A 292 -18.00 -11.06 18.33
N SER A 293 -18.14 -10.00 17.53
CA SER A 293 -17.61 -8.66 17.81
C SER A 293 -18.18 -7.65 16.80
N LYS A 294 -18.15 -6.35 17.12
CA LYS A 294 -18.45 -5.29 16.14
C LYS A 294 -17.25 -4.89 15.27
N GLU A 295 -16.05 -5.32 15.64
CA GLU A 295 -14.82 -5.03 14.90
C GLU A 295 -14.40 -6.24 14.07
N LEU A 296 -13.94 -6.02 12.85
CA LEU A 296 -13.33 -7.02 11.98
C LEU A 296 -12.02 -6.45 11.42
N GLU A 297 -10.90 -7.04 11.80
CA GLU A 297 -9.64 -6.85 11.09
C GLU A 297 -9.53 -7.80 9.90
N VAL A 298 -9.07 -7.27 8.76
CA VAL A 298 -8.73 -8.01 7.53
C VAL A 298 -7.29 -7.66 7.15
N LYS A 299 -6.44 -8.65 6.89
CA LYS A 299 -5.05 -8.44 6.48
C LYS A 299 -4.81 -9.10 5.15
N VAL A 300 -4.33 -8.35 4.16
CA VAL A 300 -4.12 -8.81 2.79
C VAL A 300 -2.67 -8.58 2.40
N ALA A 301 -1.91 -9.66 2.24
CA ALA A 301 -0.56 -9.61 1.71
C ALA A 301 -0.56 -9.83 0.21
N LEU A 302 0.34 -9.14 -0.51
CA LEU A 302 0.54 -9.29 -1.95
C LEU A 302 1.87 -9.98 -2.27
N SER A 303 1.95 -10.60 -3.44
CA SER A 303 3.17 -11.14 -4.04
C SER A 303 3.07 -11.12 -5.57
N GLY A 304 4.18 -10.84 -6.26
CA GLY A 304 4.30 -11.04 -7.72
C GLY A 304 4.65 -12.49 -8.11
N VAL A 305 4.92 -13.35 -7.13
CA VAL A 305 5.50 -14.69 -7.30
C VAL A 305 4.43 -15.78 -7.13
N SER A 306 3.79 -15.85 -5.95
CA SER A 306 2.89 -16.95 -5.61
C SER A 306 2.01 -16.66 -4.38
N THR A 307 1.00 -17.49 -4.14
CA THR A 307 0.22 -17.48 -2.88
C THR A 307 1.06 -17.85 -1.66
N ASP A 308 2.06 -18.73 -1.80
CA ASP A 308 3.00 -19.04 -0.72
C ASP A 308 3.89 -17.84 -0.36
N GLY A 309 4.36 -17.11 -1.37
CA GLY A 309 5.08 -15.84 -1.19
C GLY A 309 4.22 -14.81 -0.45
N ALA A 310 2.95 -14.64 -0.85
CA ALA A 310 2.01 -13.79 -0.14
C ALA A 310 1.77 -14.25 1.32
N LEU A 311 1.65 -15.55 1.57
CA LEU A 311 1.54 -16.09 2.94
C LEU A 311 2.77 -15.81 3.80
N LYS A 312 3.98 -15.94 3.22
CA LYS A 312 5.23 -15.60 3.92
C LYS A 312 5.29 -14.11 4.25
N ASN A 313 4.92 -13.24 3.30
CA ASN A 313 4.82 -11.80 3.51
C ASN A 313 3.83 -11.47 4.65
N LEU A 314 2.64 -12.08 4.63
CA LEU A 314 1.61 -11.91 5.66
C LEU A 314 2.14 -12.28 7.05
N ARG A 315 2.80 -13.44 7.16
CA ARG A 315 3.33 -13.95 8.42
C ARG A 315 4.48 -13.09 8.95
N ALA A 316 5.41 -12.71 8.09
CA ALA A 316 6.59 -11.97 8.48
C ALA A 316 6.26 -10.54 8.92
N GLU A 317 5.31 -9.87 8.25
CA GLU A 317 5.07 -8.44 8.45
C GLU A 317 3.89 -8.13 9.39
N ALA A 318 2.88 -9.02 9.50
CA ALA A 318 1.61 -8.68 10.17
C ALA A 318 1.09 -9.69 11.21
N SER A 319 1.65 -10.91 11.30
CA SER A 319 1.23 -11.87 12.34
C SER A 319 1.59 -11.39 13.76
N GLY A 320 0.66 -11.58 14.70
CA GLY A 320 0.86 -11.20 16.10
C GLY A 320 0.71 -9.70 16.42
N TYR A 321 0.56 -8.84 15.41
CA TYR A 321 0.33 -7.40 15.60
C TYR A 321 -1.15 -7.03 15.46
N SER A 322 -1.65 -6.11 16.30
CA SER A 322 -2.95 -5.47 16.11
C SER A 322 -2.91 -4.39 15.04
N PHE A 323 -4.08 -3.95 14.56
CA PHE A 323 -4.19 -2.80 13.67
C PHE A 323 -3.45 -1.56 14.22
N ASP A 324 -3.70 -1.18 15.48
CA ASP A 324 -3.12 0.02 16.08
C ASP A 324 -1.59 -0.05 16.18
N GLN A 325 -1.03 -1.24 16.44
CA GLN A 325 0.42 -1.45 16.46
C GLN A 325 1.05 -1.28 15.07
N LEU A 326 0.37 -1.78 14.02
CA LEU A 326 0.84 -1.62 12.65
C LEU A 326 0.70 -0.16 12.17
N ALA A 327 -0.37 0.52 12.56
CA ALA A 327 -0.57 1.95 12.28
C ALA A 327 0.51 2.81 12.94
N ALA A 328 0.86 2.54 14.20
CA ALA A 328 1.96 3.22 14.88
C ALA A 328 3.30 2.96 14.16
N LYS A 329 3.61 1.71 13.80
CA LYS A 329 4.83 1.37 13.05
C LYS A 329 4.90 2.05 11.68
N ALA A 330 3.77 2.18 10.98
CA ALA A 330 3.70 2.88 9.71
C ALA A 330 4.03 4.38 9.89
N SER A 331 3.43 5.02 10.91
CA SER A 331 3.74 6.40 11.30
C SER A 331 5.23 6.58 11.65
N ASP A 332 5.79 5.68 12.46
CA ASP A 332 7.21 5.71 12.85
C ASP A 332 8.14 5.61 11.63
N SER A 333 7.79 4.75 10.67
CA SER A 333 8.57 4.59 9.43
C SER A 333 8.60 5.87 8.60
N TRP A 334 7.47 6.57 8.49
CA TRP A 334 7.41 7.86 7.83
C TRP A 334 8.15 8.95 8.59
N ASN A 335 7.98 9.00 9.91
CA ASN A 335 8.67 10.00 10.73
C ASN A 335 10.19 9.86 10.61
N LYS A 336 10.69 8.62 10.55
CA LYS A 336 12.10 8.33 10.27
C LYS A 336 12.54 8.86 8.91
N GLU A 337 11.84 8.52 7.83
CA GLU A 337 12.24 8.93 6.48
C GLU A 337 12.14 10.46 6.29
N LEU A 338 11.09 11.10 6.80
CA LEU A 338 10.91 12.56 6.72
C LEU A 338 11.93 13.33 7.58
N SER A 339 12.51 12.69 8.60
CA SER A 339 13.53 13.31 9.45
C SER A 339 14.89 13.49 8.76
N CYS A 340 15.05 13.04 7.51
CA CYS A 340 16.25 13.35 6.72
C CYS A 340 16.40 14.84 6.40
N ILE A 341 15.31 15.62 6.50
CA ILE A 341 15.31 17.07 6.28
C ILE A 341 14.71 17.79 7.49
N GLU A 342 15.48 18.72 8.05
CA GLU A 342 15.00 19.69 9.03
C GLU A 342 14.80 21.06 8.37
N ALA A 343 13.60 21.62 8.50
CA ALA A 343 13.24 22.91 7.94
C ALA A 343 12.51 23.79 8.97
N LYS A 344 12.59 25.11 8.76
CA LYS A 344 11.84 26.13 9.52
C LYS A 344 11.03 26.96 8.54
N GLY A 345 9.78 27.23 8.87
CA GLY A 345 8.84 27.98 8.03
C GLY A 345 7.47 28.10 8.70
N SER A 346 6.50 28.69 8.02
CA SER A 346 5.09 28.63 8.43
C SER A 346 4.54 27.20 8.34
N ASN A 347 3.41 26.92 8.99
CA ASN A 347 2.75 25.61 8.89
C ASN A 347 2.45 25.23 7.44
N ASP A 348 2.03 26.18 6.60
CA ASP A 348 1.75 25.93 5.18
C ASP A 348 3.04 25.57 4.41
N GLN A 349 4.15 26.27 4.68
CA GLN A 349 5.44 25.96 4.05
C GLN A 349 5.95 24.58 4.45
N LEU A 350 5.83 24.22 5.73
CA LEU A 350 6.22 22.91 6.23
C LEU A 350 5.29 21.82 5.66
N ALA A 351 3.99 22.09 5.54
CA ALA A 351 3.05 21.15 4.95
C ALA A 351 3.35 20.88 3.48
N MET A 352 3.61 21.91 2.68
CA MET A 352 4.03 21.75 1.28
C MET A 352 5.33 20.94 1.17
N LEU A 353 6.34 21.27 1.98
CA LEU A 353 7.63 20.59 1.94
C LEU A 353 7.53 19.12 2.32
N TYR A 354 6.97 18.81 3.50
CA TYR A 354 6.90 17.44 4.00
C TYR A 354 5.91 16.59 3.21
N THR A 355 4.83 17.17 2.66
CA THR A 355 3.94 16.44 1.74
C THR A 355 4.62 16.15 0.41
N SER A 356 5.40 17.09 -0.13
CA SER A 356 6.19 16.83 -1.35
C SER A 356 7.21 15.72 -1.11
N LEU A 357 7.93 15.76 0.02
CA LEU A 357 8.89 14.72 0.41
C LEU A 357 8.20 13.36 0.66
N TYR A 358 7.01 13.34 1.24
CA TYR A 358 6.19 12.13 1.35
C TYR A 358 5.93 11.52 -0.03
N HIS A 359 5.47 12.31 -1.00
CA HIS A 359 5.19 11.83 -2.36
C HIS A 359 6.45 11.31 -3.09
N THR A 360 7.65 11.85 -2.81
CA THR A 360 8.88 11.32 -3.42
C THR A 360 9.24 9.94 -2.91
N MET A 361 8.75 9.51 -1.74
CA MET A 361 9.13 8.22 -1.13
C MET A 361 8.03 7.16 -1.20
N ILE A 362 6.99 7.36 -2.02
CA ILE A 362 5.98 6.33 -2.31
C ILE A 362 6.51 5.35 -3.36
N ASN A 363 6.98 5.88 -4.50
CA ASN A 363 7.50 5.10 -5.63
C ASN A 363 8.94 5.53 -5.97
N PRO A 364 9.82 4.64 -6.48
CA PRO A 364 9.61 3.21 -6.77
C PRO A 364 9.30 2.36 -5.53
N CYS A 365 8.52 1.29 -5.68
CA CYS A 365 8.09 0.44 -4.56
C CYS A 365 8.76 -0.95 -4.60
N VAL A 366 8.87 -1.60 -3.44
CA VAL A 366 9.47 -2.94 -3.35
C VAL A 366 8.69 -3.94 -4.20
N TYR A 367 9.38 -4.82 -4.90
CA TYR A 367 8.81 -5.86 -5.74
C TYR A 367 9.59 -7.17 -5.60
N THR A 368 9.91 -7.52 -4.35
CA THR A 368 10.47 -8.80 -3.94
C THR A 368 9.76 -9.25 -2.68
N ASP A 369 9.47 -10.53 -2.53
CA ASP A 369 8.90 -11.11 -1.31
C ASP A 369 9.93 -11.15 -0.17
N VAL A 370 9.48 -11.43 1.05
CA VAL A 370 10.36 -11.48 2.24
C VAL A 370 11.42 -12.60 2.17
N ASP A 371 11.25 -13.59 1.30
CA ASP A 371 12.23 -14.65 1.04
C ASP A 371 13.21 -14.30 -0.10
N GLY A 372 13.16 -13.07 -0.62
CA GLY A 372 14.01 -12.55 -1.67
C GLY A 372 13.58 -12.94 -3.08
N GLN A 373 12.50 -13.71 -3.25
CA GLN A 373 12.02 -14.06 -4.59
C GLN A 373 11.30 -12.88 -5.25
N TYR A 374 11.40 -12.77 -6.57
CA TYR A 374 10.65 -11.79 -7.35
C TYR A 374 10.37 -12.30 -8.76
N ARG A 375 9.32 -11.75 -9.39
CA ARG A 375 9.04 -11.97 -10.82
C ARG A 375 9.97 -11.07 -11.64
N GLY A 376 10.77 -11.66 -12.53
CA GLY A 376 11.58 -10.92 -13.49
C GLY A 376 10.80 -10.53 -14.74
N LEU A 377 11.38 -9.63 -15.54
CA LEU A 377 10.80 -9.15 -16.80
C LEU A 377 10.50 -10.28 -17.80
N ASP A 378 11.27 -11.36 -17.73
CA ASP A 378 11.12 -12.58 -18.53
C ASP A 378 10.00 -13.52 -18.02
N GLY A 379 9.31 -13.14 -16.94
CA GLY A 379 8.24 -13.93 -16.32
C GLY A 379 8.75 -15.04 -15.38
N ASN A 380 10.06 -15.28 -15.34
CA ASN A 380 10.67 -16.25 -14.44
C ASN A 380 10.70 -15.73 -13.00
N ILE A 381 10.90 -16.64 -12.05
CA ILE A 381 11.13 -16.30 -10.66
C ILE A 381 12.63 -16.21 -10.42
N HIS A 382 13.09 -15.03 -10.05
CA HIS A 382 14.46 -14.74 -9.70
C HIS A 382 14.57 -14.53 -8.19
N LYS A 383 15.81 -14.47 -7.69
CA LYS A 383 16.09 -14.20 -6.27
C LYS A 383 17.04 -13.02 -6.15
N ALA A 384 16.74 -12.12 -5.22
CA ALA A 384 17.59 -11.00 -4.87
C ALA A 384 18.39 -11.38 -3.61
N ASP A 385 19.65 -11.79 -3.79
CA ASP A 385 20.47 -12.34 -2.71
C ASP A 385 21.15 -11.28 -1.83
N ASP A 386 21.27 -10.04 -2.30
CA ASP A 386 21.97 -8.95 -1.60
C ASP A 386 21.40 -7.54 -1.88
N PHE A 387 20.20 -7.44 -2.46
CA PHE A 387 19.51 -6.18 -2.73
C PHE A 387 18.00 -6.37 -2.61
N THR A 388 17.26 -5.27 -2.51
CA THR A 388 15.80 -5.30 -2.66
C THR A 388 15.43 -5.03 -4.11
N ASN A 389 14.68 -5.91 -4.77
CA ASN A 389 14.15 -5.59 -6.10
C ASN A 389 13.02 -4.55 -5.97
N TYR A 390 13.03 -3.55 -6.84
CA TYR A 390 12.03 -2.47 -6.93
C TYR A 390 11.29 -2.48 -8.27
N THR A 391 10.14 -1.82 -8.32
CA THR A 391 9.36 -1.59 -9.54
C THR A 391 8.69 -0.22 -9.54
N VAL A 392 8.00 0.13 -10.64
CA VAL A 392 7.47 1.48 -10.94
C VAL A 392 8.59 2.47 -11.24
N PHE A 393 9.13 2.38 -12.45
CA PHE A 393 10.22 3.21 -12.94
C PHE A 393 9.72 4.21 -13.99
N SER A 394 9.19 5.36 -13.55
CA SER A 394 8.77 6.47 -14.44
C SER A 394 9.95 7.33 -14.90
N VAL A 395 10.96 6.72 -15.52
CA VAL A 395 12.29 7.32 -15.64
C VAL A 395 12.37 8.53 -16.55
N TRP A 396 11.38 8.77 -17.43
CA TRP A 396 11.30 10.02 -18.20
C TRP A 396 11.07 11.26 -17.30
N ASP A 397 10.43 11.07 -16.15
CA ASP A 397 10.22 12.13 -15.15
C ASP A 397 11.31 12.08 -14.08
N THR A 398 11.52 10.90 -13.49
CA THR A 398 12.24 10.76 -12.22
C THR A 398 13.74 10.99 -12.34
N TYR A 399 14.32 10.85 -13.55
CA TYR A 399 15.74 11.16 -13.76
C TYR A 399 16.08 12.64 -13.51
N ARG A 400 15.08 13.53 -13.64
CA ARG A 400 15.28 14.98 -13.61
C ARG A 400 15.57 15.50 -12.21
N ALA A 401 14.92 14.93 -11.19
CA ALA A 401 15.00 15.43 -9.82
C ALA A 401 14.88 14.35 -8.75
N LEU A 402 14.05 13.31 -8.96
CA LEU A 402 13.83 12.28 -7.93
C LEU A 402 15.08 11.42 -7.69
N HIS A 403 15.66 10.83 -8.74
CA HIS A 403 16.88 10.04 -8.58
C HIS A 403 18.09 10.89 -8.13
N PRO A 404 18.29 12.13 -8.63
CA PRO A 404 19.26 13.06 -8.05
C PRO A 404 19.05 13.31 -6.55
N LEU A 405 17.80 13.48 -6.10
CA LEU A 405 17.46 13.64 -4.69
C LEU A 405 17.80 12.38 -3.89
N PHE A 406 17.46 11.18 -4.37
CA PHE A 406 17.79 9.94 -3.67
C PHE A 406 19.30 9.70 -3.55
N ASN A 407 20.11 10.17 -4.50
CA ASN A 407 21.57 10.14 -4.37
C ASN A 407 22.10 10.99 -3.18
N ILE A 408 21.25 11.84 -2.59
CA ILE A 408 21.52 12.63 -1.39
C ILE A 408 20.87 11.98 -0.16
N ILE A 409 19.55 11.78 -0.18
CA ILE A 409 18.78 11.44 1.03
C ILE A 409 18.47 9.94 1.21
N ASN A 410 18.48 9.14 0.13
CA ASN A 410 18.10 7.72 0.15
C ASN A 410 19.07 6.84 -0.67
N ARG A 411 20.38 7.02 -0.44
CA ARG A 411 21.45 6.40 -1.27
C ARG A 411 21.35 4.87 -1.38
N GLN A 412 21.01 4.18 -0.29
CA GLN A 412 20.86 2.72 -0.33
C GLN A 412 19.65 2.30 -1.18
N VAL A 413 18.50 2.98 -1.03
CA VAL A 413 17.31 2.70 -1.85
C VAL A 413 17.61 2.93 -3.33
N ASN A 414 18.31 4.03 -3.67
CA ASN A 414 18.68 4.28 -5.06
C ASN A 414 19.71 3.28 -5.61
N THR A 415 20.55 2.70 -4.75
CA THR A 415 21.46 1.61 -5.13
C THR A 415 20.67 0.36 -5.50
N ASP A 416 19.69 -0.02 -4.68
CA ASP A 416 18.83 -1.17 -4.93
C ASP A 416 17.94 -0.96 -6.18
N ILE A 417 17.44 0.26 -6.39
CA ILE A 417 16.73 0.63 -7.63
C ILE A 417 17.66 0.49 -8.84
N ALA A 418 18.89 1.00 -8.78
CA ALA A 418 19.86 0.86 -9.87
C ALA A 418 20.17 -0.62 -10.17
N ARG A 419 20.36 -1.45 -9.13
CA ARG A 419 20.50 -2.92 -9.30
C ARG A 419 19.27 -3.56 -9.93
N SER A 420 18.07 -3.11 -9.56
CA SER A 420 16.82 -3.58 -10.16
C SER A 420 16.74 -3.22 -11.66
N MET A 421 17.18 -2.01 -12.05
CA MET A 421 17.28 -1.61 -13.46
C MET A 421 18.30 -2.46 -14.24
N LEU A 422 19.43 -2.80 -13.63
CA LEU A 422 20.42 -3.71 -14.23
C LEU A 422 19.85 -5.11 -14.43
N LYS A 423 19.14 -5.66 -13.43
CA LYS A 423 18.45 -6.95 -13.58
C LYS A 423 17.34 -6.93 -14.62
N HIS A 424 16.60 -5.83 -14.72
CA HIS A 424 15.67 -5.63 -15.83
C HIS A 424 16.38 -5.70 -17.19
N CYS A 425 17.53 -5.03 -17.34
CA CYS A 425 18.32 -5.08 -18.57
C CYS A 425 18.85 -6.48 -18.90
N GLU A 426 19.34 -7.20 -17.89
CA GLU A 426 19.80 -8.58 -18.03
C GLU A 426 18.68 -9.50 -18.55
N GLN A 427 17.48 -9.37 -17.97
CA GLN A 427 16.28 -10.17 -18.26
C GLN A 427 15.56 -9.73 -19.55
N SER A 428 15.87 -8.53 -20.07
CA SER A 428 15.26 -8.01 -21.29
C SER A 428 15.74 -8.75 -22.54
N VAL A 429 14.80 -9.15 -23.39
CA VAL A 429 15.09 -9.70 -24.73
C VAL A 429 15.76 -8.65 -25.63
N HIS A 430 15.57 -7.37 -25.34
CA HIS A 430 16.19 -6.26 -26.05
C HIS A 430 17.55 -5.88 -25.45
N LYS A 431 17.92 -6.44 -24.30
CA LYS A 431 19.06 -6.00 -23.49
C LYS A 431 19.00 -4.48 -23.23
N ALA A 432 17.79 -4.02 -22.90
CA ALA A 432 17.46 -2.63 -22.64
C ALA A 432 17.24 -2.40 -21.14
N LEU A 433 17.79 -1.31 -20.62
CA LEU A 433 17.34 -0.72 -19.37
C LEU A 433 15.86 -0.30 -19.47
N PRO A 434 15.15 -0.20 -18.33
CA PRO A 434 13.75 0.15 -18.35
C PRO A 434 13.51 1.55 -18.95
N VAL A 435 12.46 1.69 -19.74
CA VAL A 435 12.02 2.97 -20.31
C VAL A 435 10.84 3.51 -19.50
N TRP A 436 9.83 2.68 -19.27
CA TRP A 436 8.90 2.82 -18.16
C TRP A 436 8.36 1.45 -17.82
N SER A 437 8.64 0.99 -16.61
CA SER A 437 8.29 -0.38 -16.19
C SER A 437 7.61 -0.44 -14.84
N HIS A 438 6.70 -1.40 -14.71
CA HIS A 438 6.03 -1.76 -13.46
C HIS A 438 5.69 -3.24 -13.45
N MET A 439 5.66 -3.84 -12.26
CA MET A 439 5.20 -5.21 -12.02
C MET A 439 5.80 -6.23 -13.02
N ALA A 440 7.11 -6.15 -13.23
CA ALA A 440 7.87 -6.97 -14.18
C ALA A 440 7.42 -6.85 -15.66
N ASN A 441 6.88 -5.71 -16.06
CA ASN A 441 6.52 -5.40 -17.44
C ASN A 441 7.23 -4.12 -17.89
N GLU A 442 7.78 -4.13 -19.10
CA GLU A 442 8.16 -2.92 -19.83
C GLU A 442 6.98 -2.46 -20.68
N ASN A 443 6.68 -1.16 -20.66
CA ASN A 443 5.53 -0.60 -21.37
C ASN A 443 5.89 0.52 -22.36
N TRP A 444 7.16 0.88 -22.45
CA TRP A 444 7.76 1.78 -23.45
C TRP A 444 7.29 3.23 -23.37
N CYS A 445 6.62 3.61 -22.29
CA CYS A 445 6.40 5.02 -22.00
C CYS A 445 7.72 5.66 -21.53
N MET A 446 8.02 6.94 -21.65
CA MET A 446 7.57 7.84 -22.68
C MET A 446 8.50 7.70 -23.90
N ILE A 447 9.60 8.45 -23.93
CA ILE A 447 10.61 8.49 -24.99
C ILE A 447 12.01 8.41 -24.38
N GLY A 448 13.01 8.17 -25.22
CA GLY A 448 14.41 8.10 -24.80
C GLY A 448 14.70 6.93 -23.88
N TYR A 449 15.91 6.90 -23.33
CA TYR A 449 16.43 5.80 -22.51
C TYR A 449 17.00 6.32 -21.18
N HIS A 450 16.21 7.13 -20.48
CA HIS A 450 16.65 7.95 -19.33
C HIS A 450 17.22 7.18 -18.14
N SER A 451 17.01 5.87 -18.04
CA SER A 451 17.70 5.00 -17.08
C SER A 451 19.22 5.11 -17.16
N VAL A 452 19.80 5.43 -18.33
CA VAL A 452 21.25 5.70 -18.44
C VAL A 452 21.68 6.92 -17.63
N SER A 453 20.84 7.95 -17.55
CA SER A 453 21.13 9.15 -16.75
C SER A 453 21.08 8.83 -15.26
N VAL A 454 20.14 7.97 -14.85
CA VAL A 454 20.00 7.54 -13.45
C VAL A 454 21.24 6.76 -13.01
N LEU A 455 21.67 5.77 -13.81
CA LEU A 455 22.83 4.95 -13.51
C LEU A 455 24.14 5.75 -13.57
N ALA A 456 24.32 6.61 -14.57
CA ALA A 456 25.50 7.46 -14.69
C ALA A 456 25.63 8.40 -13.48
N ASP A 457 24.52 9.02 -13.03
CA ASP A 457 24.53 9.90 -11.86
C ASP A 457 24.86 9.14 -10.56
N ALA A 458 24.29 7.94 -10.39
CA ALA A 458 24.58 7.08 -9.26
C ALA A 458 26.08 6.69 -9.19
N VAL A 459 26.66 6.25 -10.31
CA VAL A 459 28.09 5.91 -10.41
C VAL A 459 28.96 7.15 -10.16
N ALA A 460 28.65 8.29 -10.77
CA ALA A 460 29.41 9.52 -10.60
C ALA A 460 29.40 10.02 -9.14
N LYS A 461 28.30 9.81 -8.42
CA LYS A 461 28.17 10.13 -6.99
C LYS A 461 28.63 9.02 -6.04
N GLY A 462 29.26 7.96 -6.56
CA GLY A 462 29.90 6.91 -5.78
C GLY A 462 28.94 5.97 -5.06
N LEU A 463 27.78 5.66 -5.66
CA LEU A 463 26.96 4.54 -5.20
C LEU A 463 27.67 3.21 -5.52
N PRO A 464 27.52 2.16 -4.68
CA PRO A 464 28.26 0.90 -4.80
C PRO A 464 27.67 0.01 -5.91
N LEU A 465 27.97 0.39 -7.16
CA LEU A 465 27.59 -0.28 -8.39
C LEU A 465 28.84 -0.73 -9.15
N ASP A 466 28.76 -1.87 -9.84
CA ASP A 466 29.81 -2.29 -10.77
C ASP A 466 29.80 -1.38 -12.00
N LYS A 467 30.92 -0.68 -12.23
CA LYS A 467 31.02 0.32 -13.28
C LYS A 467 31.01 -0.29 -14.68
N GLU A 468 31.56 -1.49 -14.83
CA GLU A 468 31.62 -2.19 -16.12
C GLU A 468 30.23 -2.71 -16.48
N GLU A 469 29.52 -3.33 -15.53
CA GLU A 469 28.13 -3.77 -15.71
C GLU A 469 27.22 -2.59 -16.08
N VAL A 470 27.35 -1.46 -15.37
CA VAL A 470 26.59 -0.24 -15.66
C VAL A 470 26.90 0.28 -17.07
N LEU A 471 28.19 0.40 -17.44
CA LEU A 471 28.57 0.87 -18.77
C LEU A 471 28.04 -0.05 -19.86
N GLN A 472 28.12 -1.36 -19.67
CA GLN A 472 27.59 -2.35 -20.61
C GLN A 472 26.08 -2.20 -20.81
N ALA A 473 25.31 -2.05 -19.72
CA ALA A 473 23.87 -1.84 -19.79
C ALA A 473 23.50 -0.52 -20.49
N MET A 474 24.26 0.56 -20.22
CA MET A 474 24.09 1.86 -20.86
C MET A 474 24.37 1.79 -22.38
N VAL A 475 25.48 1.17 -22.77
CA VAL A 475 25.84 1.00 -24.19
C VAL A 475 24.78 0.16 -24.91
N SER A 476 24.40 -0.99 -24.34
CA SER A 476 23.38 -1.86 -24.92
C SER A 476 22.07 -1.13 -25.17
N SER A 477 21.60 -0.35 -24.20
CA SER A 477 20.37 0.45 -24.32
C SER A 477 20.48 1.54 -25.37
N SER A 478 21.65 2.18 -25.50
CA SER A 478 21.89 3.27 -26.46
C SER A 478 21.98 2.81 -27.93
N LEU A 479 22.07 1.50 -28.19
CA LEU A 479 22.14 0.93 -29.53
C LEU A 479 20.76 0.51 -30.08
N LEU A 480 19.69 0.70 -29.31
CA LEU A 480 18.33 0.35 -29.69
C LEU A 480 17.73 1.41 -30.62
N TYR A 481 17.71 1.12 -31.91
CA TYR A 481 17.35 2.07 -32.98
C TYR A 481 15.94 2.68 -32.87
N TYR A 482 14.99 2.01 -32.19
CA TYR A 482 13.60 2.47 -32.07
C TYR A 482 13.32 3.24 -30.76
N ILE A 483 14.31 3.42 -29.89
CA ILE A 483 14.20 4.27 -28.68
C ILE A 483 14.87 5.64 -28.89
N ILE A 484 15.69 5.75 -29.95
CA ILE A 484 16.48 6.96 -30.28
C ILE A 484 15.69 7.92 -31.19
N ALA A 485 14.65 7.43 -31.87
CA ALA A 485 13.72 8.23 -32.68
C ALA A 485 12.53 8.67 -31.85
#